data_AF-A0A545BGJ5-F1
#
_entry.id   AF-A0A545BGJ5-F1
#
_cell.length_a   1.000
_cell.length_b   1.000
_cell.length_c   1.000
_cell.angle_alpha   90.00
_cell.angle_beta   90.00
_cell.angle_gamma   90.00
#
_symmetry.space_group_name_H-M   'P 1'
#
loop_
_entity.id
_entity.type
_entity.pdbx_description
1 polymer ?
#
loop_
_entity_poly.entity_id
_entity_poly.type
_entity_poly.pdbx_seq_one_letter_code
_entity_poly.pdbx_strand_id
1 'polypeptide(L)'
;MNVIAWASVALIVIPIAFMAWAFISVDRAGLATVRANLSRSAGMATELGAQSSSFNLQRLGARLTPKGYTIWLDKLLAKLGRPAGMPLGRLLILKPALALAAGLVGLLFFLRAPSGSGFVLYLAAVSLVYFIPDLLIHGRAAERQKAIQMELPNTLDQMLISVEAGLGFEGAMARAGQNGSGPLAMEMLRTLQDMQAGRSRKEAYIALADRVDVHDLRAFVGAIVQADTYGIAIANVLRTQAKQMRIKRRQRAEEQAMKLPVKVLFPLMFCILPVLFIVIMGPAVINVMTNLAGTF
;
A
#
# COMPACT_ATOMS: atom_id res chain seq x y z
N MET A 1 28.11 29.14 16.49
CA MET A 1 27.04 28.20 16.06
C MET A 1 27.70 26.89 15.68
N ASN A 2 27.42 25.84 16.44
CA ASN A 2 28.24 24.63 16.44
C ASN A 2 28.05 23.82 15.16
N VAL A 3 29.17 23.46 14.52
CA VAL A 3 29.28 22.43 13.46
C VAL A 3 28.54 21.13 13.87
N ILE A 4 28.45 20.91 15.18
CA ILE A 4 27.78 19.79 15.84
C ILE A 4 26.26 19.79 15.62
N ALA A 5 25.60 20.96 15.57
CA ALA A 5 24.15 21.05 15.31
C ALA A 5 23.82 20.74 13.83
N TRP A 6 24.69 21.18 12.91
CA TRP A 6 24.59 20.84 11.49
C TRP A 6 24.91 19.36 11.23
N ALA A 7 25.86 18.78 11.96
CA ALA A 7 26.14 17.35 11.91
C ALA A 7 24.95 16.51 12.41
N SER A 8 24.24 16.94 13.46
CA SER A 8 23.04 16.24 13.94
C SER A 8 21.86 16.31 12.97
N VAL A 9 21.70 17.44 12.27
CA VAL A 9 20.67 17.58 11.23
C VAL A 9 21.05 16.74 10.00
N ALA A 10 22.30 16.78 9.57
CA ALA A 10 22.80 15.97 8.46
C ALA A 10 22.68 14.45 8.74
N LEU A 11 22.88 14.00 9.98
CA LEU A 11 22.78 12.59 10.36
C LEU A 11 21.35 12.03 10.29
N ILE A 12 20.32 12.87 10.42
CA ILE A 12 18.91 12.48 10.27
C ILE A 12 18.47 12.66 8.81
N VAL A 13 18.89 13.76 8.19
CA VAL A 13 18.46 14.11 6.83
C VAL A 13 19.12 13.23 5.77
N ILE A 14 20.39 12.82 5.92
CA ILE A 14 21.10 12.00 4.93
C ILE A 14 20.50 10.58 4.81
N PRO A 15 20.21 9.84 5.89
CA PRO A 15 19.55 8.53 5.79
C PRO A 15 18.12 8.64 5.25
N ILE A 16 17.36 9.68 5.67
CA ILE A 16 15.99 9.92 5.18
C ILE A 16 16.00 10.30 3.70
N ALA A 17 16.95 11.12 3.26
CA ALA A 17 17.13 11.52 1.87
C ALA A 17 17.65 10.37 1.00
N PHE A 18 18.59 9.56 1.50
CA PHE A 18 19.07 8.36 0.82
C PHE A 18 17.96 7.31 0.70
N MET A 19 17.12 7.15 1.73
CA MET A 19 15.93 6.30 1.69
C MET A 19 14.89 6.84 0.69
N ALA A 20 14.61 8.14 0.69
CA ALA A 20 13.69 8.75 -0.28
C ALA A 20 14.20 8.61 -1.72
N TRP A 21 15.50 8.80 -1.95
CA TRP A 21 16.15 8.70 -3.26
C TRP A 21 16.25 7.25 -3.77
N ALA A 22 16.66 6.31 -2.91
CA ALA A 22 16.70 4.88 -3.23
C ALA A 22 15.30 4.32 -3.53
N PHE A 23 14.25 4.98 -3.05
CA PHE A 23 12.87 4.56 -3.26
C PHE A 23 12.22 5.22 -4.49
N ILE A 24 12.52 6.49 -4.77
CA ILE A 24 12.10 7.21 -6.00
C ILE A 24 12.80 6.66 -7.25
N SER A 25 14.06 6.22 -7.14
CA SER A 25 14.80 5.62 -8.27
C SER A 25 14.32 4.22 -8.64
N VAL A 26 13.74 3.46 -7.70
CA VAL A 26 13.16 2.12 -7.94
C VAL A 26 11.90 2.17 -8.82
N ASP A 27 11.15 3.28 -8.77
CA ASP A 27 9.93 3.47 -9.57
C ASP A 27 10.24 3.67 -11.06
N ARG A 28 11.35 4.33 -11.40
CA ARG A 28 11.80 4.54 -12.79
C ARG A 28 12.52 3.33 -13.38
N ALA A 29 13.31 2.61 -12.58
CA ALA A 29 14.03 1.42 -13.02
C ALA A 29 13.08 0.24 -13.31
N GLY A 30 12.04 0.05 -12.49
CA GLY A 30 11.04 -1.00 -12.69
C GLY A 30 10.28 -0.86 -14.01
N LEU A 31 9.78 0.33 -14.32
CA LEU A 31 9.07 0.60 -15.57
C LEU A 31 9.99 0.57 -16.81
N ALA A 32 11.24 1.03 -16.69
CA ALA A 32 12.24 0.94 -17.75
C ALA A 32 12.59 -0.51 -18.10
N THR A 33 12.73 -1.39 -17.10
CA THR A 33 12.95 -2.83 -17.33
C THR A 33 11.73 -3.55 -17.90
N VAL A 34 10.51 -3.17 -17.52
CA VAL A 34 9.27 -3.74 -18.09
C VAL A 34 9.11 -3.35 -19.56
N ARG A 35 9.41 -2.11 -19.95
CA ARG A 35 9.34 -1.68 -21.36
C ARG A 35 10.42 -2.31 -22.22
N ALA A 36 11.63 -2.49 -21.67
CA ALA A 36 12.74 -3.17 -22.35
C ALA A 36 12.55 -4.70 -22.45
N ASN A 37 11.84 -5.31 -21.49
CA ASN A 37 11.52 -6.73 -21.51
C ASN A 37 10.29 -7.05 -22.37
N LEU A 38 9.30 -6.14 -22.47
CA LEU A 38 8.16 -6.31 -23.37
C LEU A 38 8.59 -6.24 -24.84
N SER A 39 9.56 -5.37 -25.19
CA SER A 39 10.13 -5.33 -26.55
C SER A 39 11.05 -6.52 -26.87
N ARG A 40 11.66 -7.15 -25.86
CA ARG A 40 12.38 -8.44 -26.02
C ARG A 40 11.46 -9.66 -26.01
N SER A 41 10.32 -9.62 -25.31
CA SER A 41 9.40 -10.77 -25.18
C SER A 41 8.68 -11.14 -26.48
N ALA A 42 8.64 -10.25 -27.47
CA ALA A 42 8.16 -10.57 -28.81
C ALA A 42 9.14 -11.45 -29.61
N GLY A 43 10.41 -11.57 -29.20
CA GLY A 43 11.46 -12.31 -29.91
C GLY A 43 12.15 -13.43 -29.11
N MET A 44 11.77 -13.69 -27.86
CA MET A 44 12.57 -14.47 -26.91
C MET A 44 11.76 -15.50 -26.10
N ALA A 45 10.60 -15.93 -26.62
CA ALA A 45 9.77 -16.97 -25.97
C ALA A 45 10.27 -18.41 -26.22
N THR A 46 11.29 -18.61 -27.06
CA THR A 46 11.72 -19.96 -27.48
C THR A 46 13.03 -20.44 -26.86
N GLU A 47 13.80 -19.57 -26.20
CA GLU A 47 15.07 -19.96 -25.55
C GLU A 47 15.22 -19.31 -24.18
N LEU A 48 15.81 -20.04 -23.22
CA LEU A 48 16.27 -19.61 -21.89
C LEU A 48 15.38 -19.98 -20.69
N GLY A 49 15.19 -21.30 -20.54
CA GLY A 49 15.27 -21.96 -19.22
C GLY A 49 16.69 -21.99 -18.63
N ALA A 50 17.50 -20.93 -18.74
CA ALA A 50 18.87 -20.94 -18.25
C ALA A 50 19.28 -19.61 -17.62
N GLN A 51 19.79 -19.68 -16.39
CA GLN A 51 20.51 -18.63 -15.64
C GLN A 51 19.69 -17.48 -15.03
N SER A 52 18.93 -17.80 -13.98
CA SER A 52 18.77 -16.85 -12.86
C SER A 52 19.53 -17.40 -11.66
N SER A 53 20.69 -16.79 -11.40
CA SER A 53 21.64 -17.02 -10.32
C SER A 53 20.96 -17.20 -8.95
N SER A 54 20.68 -18.45 -8.63
CA SER A 54 19.94 -18.92 -7.47
C SER A 54 20.84 -19.69 -6.50
N PHE A 55 22.03 -19.17 -6.16
CA PHE A 55 22.89 -19.86 -5.19
C PHE A 55 23.41 -18.92 -4.08
N ASN A 56 23.16 -19.35 -2.84
CA ASN A 56 23.73 -18.94 -1.56
C ASN A 56 23.16 -17.78 -0.69
N LEU A 57 22.19 -16.96 -1.13
CA LEU A 57 21.63 -15.93 -0.22
C LEU A 57 20.41 -16.36 0.61
N GLN A 58 19.68 -17.42 0.21
CA GLN A 58 18.48 -17.87 0.92
C GLN A 58 18.81 -18.67 2.19
N ARG A 59 19.97 -19.33 2.26
CA ARG A 59 20.35 -20.19 3.39
C ARG A 59 20.84 -19.43 4.63
N LEU A 60 21.36 -18.20 4.46
CA LEU A 60 21.82 -17.36 5.57
C LEU A 60 20.66 -16.62 6.25
N GLY A 61 19.68 -16.11 5.51
CA GLY A 61 18.51 -15.41 6.07
C GLY A 61 17.56 -16.32 6.86
N ALA A 62 17.46 -17.60 6.47
CA ALA A 62 16.57 -18.57 7.13
C ALA A 62 17.04 -19.04 8.52
N ARG A 63 18.34 -18.87 8.86
CA ARG A 63 18.88 -19.25 10.17
C ARG A 63 18.72 -18.20 11.26
N LEU A 64 18.53 -16.93 10.87
CA LEU A 64 18.45 -15.79 11.80
C LEU A 64 17.03 -15.29 12.04
N THR A 65 16.04 -15.76 11.28
CA THR A 65 14.66 -15.22 11.35
C THR A 65 13.68 -16.23 11.96
N PRO A 66 12.89 -15.85 12.99
CA PRO A 66 11.86 -16.71 13.56
C PRO A 66 10.80 -17.11 12.52
N LYS A 67 10.40 -18.39 12.50
CA LYS A 67 9.47 -18.98 11.51
C LYS A 67 8.11 -18.26 11.43
N GLY A 68 7.65 -17.62 12.51
CA GLY A 68 6.39 -16.86 12.52
C GLY A 68 6.43 -15.58 11.67
N TYR A 69 7.58 -14.90 11.65
CA TYR A 69 7.72 -13.63 10.92
C TYR A 69 7.73 -13.85 9.39
N THR A 70 8.34 -14.94 8.94
CA THR A 70 8.37 -15.32 7.51
C THR A 70 6.99 -15.67 6.97
N ILE A 71 6.14 -16.30 7.78
CA ILE A 71 4.76 -16.65 7.38
C ILE A 71 3.91 -15.38 7.27
N TRP A 72 4.04 -14.45 8.21
CA TRP A 72 3.33 -13.18 8.18
C TRP A 72 3.77 -12.30 7.00
N LEU A 73 5.07 -12.21 6.72
CA LEU A 73 5.61 -11.48 5.58
C LEU A 73 5.19 -12.09 4.24
N ASP A 74 5.22 -13.42 4.10
CA ASP A 74 4.76 -14.08 2.88
C ASP A 74 3.26 -13.85 2.65
N LYS A 75 2.46 -13.84 3.73
CA LYS A 75 1.04 -13.45 3.65
C LYS A 75 0.88 -11.99 3.20
N LEU A 76 1.70 -11.07 3.69
CA LEU A 76 1.68 -9.65 3.29
C LEU A 76 2.14 -9.44 1.84
N LEU A 77 3.13 -10.21 1.38
CA LEU A 77 3.64 -10.16 0.02
C LEU A 77 2.71 -10.86 -0.97
N ALA A 78 2.00 -11.90 -0.54
CA ALA A 78 0.88 -12.47 -1.28
C ALA A 78 -0.23 -11.43 -1.49
N LYS A 79 -0.57 -10.64 -0.45
CA LYS A 79 -1.50 -9.50 -0.56
C LYS A 79 -1.06 -8.42 -1.56
N LEU A 80 0.25 -8.28 -1.76
CA LEU A 80 0.83 -7.36 -2.74
C LEU A 80 0.85 -7.92 -4.17
N GLY A 81 0.45 -9.18 -4.39
CA GLY A 81 0.48 -9.82 -5.71
C GLY A 81 1.87 -10.31 -6.14
N ARG A 82 2.86 -10.28 -5.22
CA ARG A 82 4.30 -10.51 -5.49
C ARG A 82 4.83 -9.61 -6.62
N PRO A 83 5.06 -8.31 -6.37
CA PRO A 83 5.78 -7.47 -7.33
C PRO A 83 7.17 -8.08 -7.59
N ALA A 84 7.48 -8.39 -8.84
CA ALA A 84 8.72 -9.07 -9.26
C ALA A 84 10.02 -8.33 -8.86
N GLY A 85 9.91 -7.08 -8.38
CA GLY A 85 11.03 -6.29 -7.84
C GLY A 85 11.34 -6.48 -6.35
N MET A 86 10.54 -7.21 -5.57
CA MET A 86 10.80 -7.46 -4.14
C MET A 86 10.86 -8.96 -3.81
N PRO A 87 12.00 -9.63 -4.06
CA PRO A 87 12.20 -10.97 -3.54
C PRO A 87 12.23 -10.90 -2.00
N LEU A 88 11.37 -11.71 -1.37
CA LEU A 88 11.23 -11.90 0.09
C LEU A 88 12.57 -11.85 0.85
N GLY A 89 13.63 -12.41 0.25
CA GLY A 89 14.98 -12.46 0.81
C GLY A 89 15.68 -11.11 0.97
N ARG A 90 15.37 -10.08 0.15
CA ARG A 90 16.07 -8.79 0.22
C ARG A 90 15.55 -7.91 1.36
N LEU A 91 14.25 -7.96 1.68
CA LEU A 91 13.68 -7.30 2.86
C LEU A 91 14.08 -8.00 4.17
N LEU A 92 14.19 -9.32 4.14
CA LEU A 92 14.65 -10.14 5.27
C LEU A 92 16.12 -9.91 5.64
N ILE A 93 16.98 -9.51 4.71
CA ILE A 93 18.39 -9.19 4.97
C ILE A 93 18.59 -7.68 5.19
N LEU A 94 17.85 -6.83 4.44
CA LEU A 94 17.97 -5.37 4.56
C LEU A 94 17.54 -4.86 5.94
N LYS A 95 16.52 -5.45 6.56
CA LYS A 95 16.08 -5.08 7.92
C LYS A 95 17.11 -5.36 9.02
N PRO A 96 17.63 -6.59 9.18
CA PRO A 96 18.67 -6.85 10.17
C PRO A 96 19.98 -6.14 9.81
N ALA A 97 20.31 -5.97 8.53
CA ALA A 97 21.48 -5.18 8.12
C ALA A 97 21.33 -3.69 8.48
N LEU A 98 20.15 -3.10 8.28
CA LEU A 98 19.85 -1.72 8.72
C LEU A 98 19.81 -1.59 10.24
N ALA A 99 19.23 -2.57 10.94
CA ALA A 99 19.20 -2.60 12.40
C ALA A 99 20.61 -2.75 12.98
N LEU A 100 21.47 -3.59 12.37
CA LEU A 100 22.87 -3.73 12.74
C LEU A 100 23.69 -2.47 12.41
N ALA A 101 23.47 -1.85 11.25
CA ALA A 101 24.14 -0.61 10.88
C ALA A 101 23.72 0.55 11.80
N ALA A 102 22.43 0.70 12.08
CA ALA A 102 21.92 1.70 13.03
C ALA A 102 22.40 1.41 14.46
N GLY A 103 22.47 0.13 14.83
CA GLY A 103 22.99 -0.33 16.12
C GLY A 103 24.49 -0.03 16.30
N LEU A 104 25.30 -0.28 15.27
CA LEU A 104 26.73 0.05 15.25
C LEU A 104 26.96 1.56 15.32
N VAL A 105 26.22 2.33 14.54
CA VAL A 105 26.33 3.80 14.50
C VAL A 105 25.96 4.42 15.85
N GLY A 106 24.92 3.94 16.53
CA GLY A 106 24.57 4.50 17.82
C GLY A 106 25.29 3.88 19.02
N LEU A 107 25.88 2.68 18.90
CA LEU A 107 26.90 2.20 19.84
C LEU A 107 28.13 3.13 19.82
N LEU A 108 28.62 3.51 18.63
CA LEU A 108 29.70 4.49 18.47
C LEU A 108 29.35 5.86 19.07
N PHE A 109 28.07 6.24 19.04
CA PHE A 109 27.58 7.48 19.65
C PHE A 109 27.51 7.40 21.19
N PHE A 110 27.03 6.28 21.73
CA PHE A 110 26.97 6.02 23.17
C PHE A 110 28.37 5.99 23.82
N LEU A 111 29.34 5.39 23.14
CA LEU A 111 30.75 5.37 23.55
C LEU A 111 31.40 6.78 23.58
N ARG A 112 30.84 7.77 22.87
CA ARG A 112 31.40 9.12 22.74
C ARG A 112 30.79 10.15 23.70
N ALA A 113 29.55 9.95 24.15
CA ALA A 113 28.85 10.83 25.09
C ALA A 113 27.82 10.06 25.94
N PRO A 114 28.19 9.60 27.15
CA PRO A 114 27.29 8.86 28.03
C PRO A 114 26.34 9.83 28.75
N SER A 115 25.32 10.33 28.04
CA SER A 115 24.21 11.07 28.63
C SER A 115 22.93 10.22 28.62
N GLY A 116 22.22 10.18 29.74
CA GLY A 116 20.99 9.38 29.88
C GLY A 116 19.91 9.74 28.84
N SER A 117 19.84 11.01 28.44
CA SER A 117 18.94 11.48 27.38
C SER A 117 19.37 11.04 25.97
N GLY A 118 20.68 10.95 25.71
CA GLY A 118 21.22 10.45 24.44
C GLY A 118 20.91 8.97 24.20
N PHE A 119 20.89 8.17 25.27
CA PHE A 119 20.53 6.75 25.20
C PHE A 119 19.05 6.54 24.82
N VAL A 120 18.14 7.33 25.39
CA VAL A 120 16.71 7.28 25.05
C VAL A 120 16.47 7.68 23.59
N LEU A 121 17.14 8.73 23.11
CA LEU A 121 17.01 9.20 21.73
C LEU A 121 17.59 8.21 20.71
N TYR A 122 18.68 7.52 21.08
CA TYR A 122 19.25 6.42 20.31
C TYR A 122 18.29 5.23 20.19
N LEU A 123 17.73 4.76 21.32
CA LEU A 123 16.75 3.68 21.32
C LEU A 123 15.51 4.04 20.48
N ALA A 124 15.06 5.29 20.56
CA ALA A 124 13.96 5.78 19.74
C ALA A 124 14.32 5.77 18.24
N ALA A 125 15.50 6.24 17.85
CA ALA A 125 15.93 6.29 16.45
C ALA A 125 16.10 4.89 15.84
N VAL A 126 16.72 3.94 16.54
CA VAL A 126 16.86 2.55 16.08
C VAL A 126 15.50 1.88 15.93
N SER A 127 14.61 2.09 16.90
CA SER A 127 13.24 1.57 16.84
C SER A 127 12.51 2.13 15.61
N LEU A 128 12.60 3.44 15.37
CA LEU A 128 11.92 4.10 14.26
C LEU A 128 12.41 3.58 12.89
N VAL A 129 13.74 3.42 12.71
CA VAL A 129 14.32 2.83 11.49
C VAL A 129 13.87 1.39 11.26
N TYR A 130 13.69 0.61 12.33
CA TYR A 130 13.19 -0.76 12.23
C TYR A 130 11.71 -0.83 11.79
N PHE A 131 10.87 0.10 12.27
CA PHE A 131 9.43 0.10 11.99
C PHE A 131 9.03 0.73 10.64
N ILE A 132 9.81 1.69 10.11
CA ILE A 132 9.53 2.34 8.81
C ILE A 132 9.22 1.36 7.67
N PRO A 133 10.06 0.34 7.38
CA PRO A 133 9.82 -0.55 6.25
C PRO A 133 8.52 -1.35 6.39
N ASP A 134 8.14 -1.74 7.61
CA ASP A 134 6.84 -2.39 7.82
C ASP A 134 5.69 -1.45 7.47
N LEU A 135 5.73 -0.21 7.97
CA LEU A 135 4.68 0.76 7.72
C LEU A 135 4.51 1.07 6.22
N LEU A 136 5.62 1.19 5.48
CA LEU A 136 5.60 1.44 4.03
C LEU A 136 4.99 0.27 3.24
N ILE A 137 5.32 -0.97 3.60
CA ILE A 137 4.76 -2.17 2.95
C ILE A 137 3.26 -2.24 3.22
N HIS A 138 2.82 -1.97 4.45
CA HIS A 138 1.40 -1.93 4.81
C HIS A 138 0.67 -0.82 4.04
N GLY A 139 1.26 0.38 3.97
CA GLY A 139 0.71 1.50 3.21
C GLY A 139 0.49 1.14 1.74
N ARG A 140 1.48 0.53 1.08
CA ARG A 140 1.34 0.09 -0.31
C ARG A 140 0.34 -1.05 -0.50
N ALA A 141 0.29 -2.00 0.42
CA ALA A 141 -0.70 -3.07 0.37
C ALA A 141 -2.12 -2.49 0.46
N ALA A 142 -2.34 -1.56 1.40
CA ALA A 142 -3.60 -0.85 1.55
C ALA A 142 -3.94 -0.01 0.32
N GLU A 143 -2.96 0.66 -0.29
CA GLU A 143 -3.15 1.45 -1.51
C GLU A 143 -3.57 0.56 -2.70
N ARG A 144 -2.90 -0.58 -2.90
CA ARG A 144 -3.28 -1.57 -3.91
C ARG A 144 -4.68 -2.13 -3.66
N GLN A 145 -4.99 -2.50 -2.42
CA GLN A 145 -6.33 -2.98 -2.05
C GLN A 145 -7.41 -1.94 -2.33
N LYS A 146 -7.13 -0.67 -2.00
CA LYS A 146 -8.02 0.45 -2.28
C LYS A 146 -8.22 0.65 -3.78
N ALA A 147 -7.16 0.57 -4.59
CA ALA A 147 -7.24 0.63 -6.05
C ALA A 147 -8.15 -0.48 -6.60
N ILE A 148 -7.95 -1.73 -6.16
CA ILE A 148 -8.80 -2.86 -6.55
C ILE A 148 -10.26 -2.62 -6.12
N GLN A 149 -10.50 -2.10 -4.92
CA GLN A 149 -11.84 -1.83 -4.41
C GLN A 149 -12.58 -0.75 -5.23
N MET A 150 -11.85 0.21 -5.79
CA MET A 150 -12.40 1.25 -6.67
C MET A 150 -12.66 0.74 -8.09
N GLU A 151 -11.82 -0.17 -8.60
CA GLU A 151 -11.96 -0.77 -9.93
C GLU A 151 -13.08 -1.82 -9.99
N LEU A 152 -13.31 -2.54 -8.89
CA LEU A 152 -14.22 -3.68 -8.82
C LEU A 152 -15.62 -3.43 -9.41
N PRO A 153 -16.35 -2.34 -9.08
CA PRO A 153 -17.67 -2.10 -9.67
C PRO A 153 -17.63 -2.02 -11.21
N ASN A 154 -16.62 -1.35 -11.77
CA ASN A 154 -16.48 -1.18 -13.22
C ASN A 154 -16.12 -2.50 -13.91
N THR A 155 -15.22 -3.28 -13.31
CA THR A 155 -14.86 -4.61 -13.82
C THR A 155 -16.06 -5.56 -13.82
N LEU A 156 -16.85 -5.58 -12.74
CA LEU A 156 -18.06 -6.41 -12.67
C LEU A 156 -19.12 -5.98 -13.69
N ASP A 157 -19.27 -4.69 -13.95
CA ASP A 157 -20.16 -4.17 -14.99
C ASP A 157 -19.74 -4.63 -16.39
N GLN A 158 -18.44 -4.57 -16.69
CA GLN A 158 -17.89 -5.06 -17.97
C GLN A 158 -18.08 -6.58 -18.13
N MET A 159 -17.87 -7.34 -17.05
CA MET A 159 -18.12 -8.77 -17.04
C MET A 159 -19.61 -9.07 -17.23
N LEU A 160 -20.51 -8.32 -16.58
CA LEU A 160 -21.95 -8.50 -16.71
C LEU A 160 -22.39 -8.32 -18.16
N ILE A 161 -21.99 -7.22 -18.80
CA ILE A 161 -22.31 -6.94 -20.22
C ILE A 161 -21.78 -8.07 -21.11
N SER A 162 -20.57 -8.57 -20.82
CA SER A 162 -19.94 -9.66 -21.57
C SER A 162 -20.72 -10.97 -21.44
N VAL A 163 -21.18 -11.31 -20.23
CA VAL A 163 -21.98 -12.51 -19.97
C VAL A 163 -23.38 -12.39 -20.57
N GLU A 164 -24.01 -11.21 -20.49
CA GLU A 164 -25.31 -10.94 -21.12
C GLU A 164 -25.20 -10.98 -22.66
N ALA A 165 -24.04 -10.66 -23.22
CA ALA A 165 -23.72 -10.84 -24.63
C ALA A 165 -23.38 -12.30 -25.02
N GLY A 166 -23.52 -13.26 -24.11
CA GLY A 166 -23.36 -14.68 -24.38
C GLY A 166 -21.96 -15.24 -24.13
N LEU A 167 -21.01 -14.46 -23.60
CA LEU A 167 -19.73 -15.03 -23.17
C LEU A 167 -19.91 -15.88 -21.90
N GLY A 168 -19.20 -17.00 -21.85
CA GLY A 168 -19.01 -17.72 -20.59
C GLY A 168 -18.30 -16.84 -19.55
N PHE A 169 -18.47 -17.14 -18.26
CA PHE A 169 -17.92 -16.34 -17.16
C PHE A 169 -16.41 -16.14 -17.26
N GLU A 170 -15.65 -17.19 -17.59
CA GLU A 170 -14.19 -17.11 -17.79
C GLU A 170 -13.83 -16.24 -19.00
N GLY A 171 -14.62 -16.29 -20.08
CA GLY A 171 -14.44 -15.40 -21.24
C GLY A 171 -14.72 -13.94 -20.91
N ALA A 172 -15.75 -13.67 -20.10
CA ALA A 172 -16.03 -12.35 -19.57
C ALA A 172 -14.90 -11.84 -18.64
N MET A 173 -14.36 -12.70 -17.78
CA MET A 173 -13.21 -12.42 -16.94
C MET A 173 -11.96 -12.11 -17.77
N ALA A 174 -11.73 -12.85 -18.85
CA ALA A 174 -10.60 -12.63 -19.77
C ALA A 174 -10.70 -11.26 -20.45
N ARG A 175 -11.89 -10.93 -20.97
CA ARG A 175 -12.15 -9.62 -21.59
C ARG A 175 -11.97 -8.46 -20.60
N ALA A 176 -12.48 -8.61 -19.38
CA ALA A 176 -12.32 -7.60 -18.34
C ALA A 176 -10.85 -7.44 -17.89
N GLY A 177 -10.08 -8.54 -17.88
CA GLY A 177 -8.65 -8.53 -17.61
C GLY A 177 -7.81 -7.90 -18.73
N GLN A 178 -8.17 -8.10 -19.99
CA GLN A 178 -7.46 -7.52 -21.14
C GLN A 178 -7.76 -6.03 -21.33
N ASN A 179 -8.99 -5.59 -21.06
CA ASN A 179 -9.40 -4.19 -21.21
C ASN A 179 -9.02 -3.32 -20.01
N GLY A 180 -8.71 -3.93 -18.86
CA GLY A 180 -8.30 -3.22 -17.65
C GLY A 180 -6.78 -3.10 -17.55
N SER A 181 -6.29 -1.93 -17.09
CA SER A 181 -4.86 -1.68 -16.82
C SER A 181 -4.47 -1.74 -15.34
N GLY A 182 -5.46 -1.97 -14.46
CA GLY A 182 -5.29 -1.91 -13.02
C GLY A 182 -4.84 -3.21 -12.34
N PRO A 183 -4.53 -3.17 -11.03
CA PRO A 183 -4.16 -4.36 -10.26
C PRO A 183 -5.24 -5.44 -10.23
N LEU A 184 -6.52 -5.10 -10.37
CA LEU A 184 -7.60 -6.10 -10.44
C LEU A 184 -7.56 -6.88 -11.76
N ALA A 185 -7.30 -6.19 -12.88
CA ALA A 185 -7.21 -6.81 -14.21
C ALA A 185 -6.09 -7.85 -14.28
N MET A 186 -4.92 -7.53 -13.69
CA MET A 186 -3.81 -8.46 -13.56
C MET A 186 -4.16 -9.70 -12.74
N GLU A 187 -4.93 -9.54 -11.66
CA GLU A 187 -5.38 -10.68 -10.83
C GLU A 187 -6.43 -11.53 -11.55
N MET A 188 -7.31 -10.95 -12.37
CA MET A 188 -8.24 -11.71 -13.23
C MET A 188 -7.48 -12.58 -14.22
N LEU A 189 -6.51 -12.00 -14.96
CA LEU A 189 -5.68 -12.73 -15.91
C LEU A 189 -4.85 -13.82 -15.23
N ARG A 190 -4.27 -13.53 -14.06
CA ARG A 190 -3.54 -14.52 -13.27
C ARG A 190 -4.44 -15.67 -12.81
N THR A 191 -5.68 -15.38 -12.45
CA THR A 191 -6.64 -16.42 -12.04
C THR A 191 -7.00 -17.33 -13.22
N LEU A 192 -7.14 -16.76 -14.42
CA LEU A 192 -7.31 -17.55 -15.65
C LEU A 192 -6.07 -18.42 -15.94
N GLN A 193 -4.87 -17.89 -15.74
CA GLN A 193 -3.62 -18.65 -15.88
C GLN A 193 -3.52 -19.79 -14.86
N ASP A 194 -3.91 -19.55 -13.61
CA ASP A 194 -3.96 -20.58 -12.56
C ASP A 194 -4.87 -21.75 -13.00
N MET A 195 -6.02 -21.45 -13.64
CA MET A 195 -6.93 -22.48 -14.17
C MET A 195 -6.36 -23.18 -15.41
N GLN A 196 -5.72 -22.45 -16.33
CA GLN A 196 -5.02 -23.03 -17.48
C GLN A 196 -3.86 -23.96 -17.06
N ALA A 197 -3.23 -23.68 -15.92
CA ALA A 197 -2.21 -24.52 -15.31
C ALA A 197 -2.78 -25.75 -14.56
N GLY A 198 -4.09 -25.99 -14.64
CA GLY A 198 -4.73 -27.20 -14.11
C GLY A 198 -5.33 -27.06 -12.71
N ARG A 199 -5.36 -25.87 -12.09
CA ARG A 199 -6.12 -25.68 -10.84
C ARG A 199 -7.63 -25.73 -11.12
N SER A 200 -8.37 -26.29 -10.17
CA SER A 200 -9.84 -26.25 -10.25
C SER A 200 -10.36 -24.82 -10.17
N ARG A 201 -11.52 -24.54 -10.80
CA ARG A 201 -12.20 -23.23 -10.76
C ARG A 201 -12.38 -22.71 -9.33
N LYS A 202 -12.90 -23.58 -8.47
CA LYS A 202 -13.13 -23.28 -7.05
C LYS A 202 -11.84 -22.85 -6.34
N GLU A 203 -10.76 -23.61 -6.51
CA GLU A 203 -9.47 -23.28 -5.89
C GLU A 203 -8.88 -21.98 -6.44
N ALA A 204 -8.96 -21.75 -7.75
CA ALA A 204 -8.45 -20.53 -8.38
C ALA A 204 -9.21 -19.29 -7.88
N TYR A 205 -10.54 -19.36 -7.77
CA TYR A 205 -11.34 -18.25 -7.26
C TYR A 205 -11.08 -17.99 -5.77
N ILE A 206 -10.99 -19.03 -4.93
CA ILE A 206 -10.64 -18.87 -3.51
C ILE A 206 -9.25 -18.24 -3.37
N ALA A 207 -8.27 -18.73 -4.14
CA ALA A 207 -6.91 -18.18 -4.14
C ALA A 207 -6.90 -16.70 -4.57
N LEU A 208 -7.72 -16.30 -5.54
CA LEU A 208 -7.90 -14.90 -5.91
C LEU A 208 -8.41 -14.05 -4.72
N ALA A 209 -9.44 -14.52 -4.01
CA ALA A 209 -9.99 -13.80 -2.85
C ALA A 209 -8.98 -13.69 -1.70
N ASP A 210 -8.17 -14.72 -1.48
CA ASP A 210 -7.13 -14.74 -0.46
C ASP A 210 -5.93 -13.83 -0.81
N ARG A 211 -5.55 -13.78 -2.09
CA ARG A 211 -4.45 -12.92 -2.58
C ARG A 211 -4.81 -11.44 -2.58
N VAL A 212 -6.05 -11.07 -2.89
CA VAL A 212 -6.44 -9.66 -2.97
C VAL A 212 -6.87 -9.12 -1.60
N ASP A 213 -7.52 -9.94 -0.78
CA ASP A 213 -7.99 -9.58 0.56
C ASP A 213 -8.84 -8.29 0.61
N VAL A 214 -9.70 -8.12 -0.39
CA VAL A 214 -10.73 -7.07 -0.42
C VAL A 214 -12.08 -7.71 -0.07
N HIS A 215 -12.74 -7.20 0.96
CA HIS A 215 -14.00 -7.75 1.47
C HIS A 215 -15.06 -7.93 0.38
N ASP A 216 -15.27 -6.90 -0.44
CA ASP A 216 -16.27 -6.92 -1.52
C ASP A 216 -15.96 -7.97 -2.59
N LEU A 217 -14.67 -8.15 -2.94
CA LEU A 217 -14.24 -9.17 -3.89
C LEU A 217 -14.40 -10.58 -3.30
N ARG A 218 -14.07 -10.77 -2.02
CA ARG A 218 -14.26 -12.05 -1.32
C ARG A 218 -15.73 -12.46 -1.30
N ALA A 219 -16.63 -11.51 -1.01
CA ALA A 219 -18.07 -11.76 -1.04
C ALA A 219 -18.56 -12.14 -2.44
N PHE A 220 -18.08 -11.43 -3.47
CA PHE A 220 -18.38 -11.75 -4.87
C PHE A 220 -17.90 -13.16 -5.25
N VAL A 221 -16.62 -13.46 -4.99
CA VAL A 221 -16.02 -14.79 -5.26
C VAL A 221 -16.80 -15.89 -4.54
N GLY A 222 -17.14 -15.70 -3.27
CA GLY A 222 -17.93 -16.67 -2.51
C GLY A 222 -19.28 -16.96 -3.17
N ALA A 223 -19.98 -15.91 -3.62
CA ALA A 223 -21.25 -16.06 -4.33
C ALA A 223 -21.10 -16.78 -5.68
N ILE A 224 -20.01 -16.53 -6.43
CA ILE A 224 -19.73 -17.21 -7.70
C ILE A 224 -19.40 -18.69 -7.47
N VAL A 225 -18.54 -19.01 -6.50
CA VAL A 225 -18.21 -20.40 -6.15
C VAL A 225 -19.45 -21.16 -5.71
N GLN A 226 -20.32 -20.51 -4.94
CA GLN A 226 -21.61 -21.07 -4.55
C GLN A 226 -22.50 -21.32 -5.77
N ALA A 227 -22.62 -20.34 -6.66
CA ALA A 227 -23.41 -20.49 -7.88
C ALA A 227 -22.94 -21.65 -8.77
N ASP A 228 -21.62 -21.77 -8.96
CA ASP A 228 -20.98 -22.85 -9.71
C ASP A 228 -21.26 -24.22 -9.07
N THR A 229 -21.18 -24.32 -7.73
CA THR A 229 -21.42 -25.57 -7.00
C THR A 229 -22.89 -26.02 -7.06
N TYR A 230 -23.84 -25.09 -6.98
CA TYR A 230 -25.28 -25.39 -6.96
C TYR A 230 -25.94 -25.29 -8.35
N GLY A 231 -25.18 -25.04 -9.42
CA GLY A 231 -25.70 -24.90 -10.78
C GLY A 231 -26.61 -23.68 -10.99
N ILE A 232 -26.49 -22.65 -10.14
CA ILE A 232 -27.25 -21.40 -10.27
C ILE A 232 -26.66 -20.60 -11.44
N ALA A 233 -27.51 -20.00 -12.25
CA ALA A 233 -27.07 -19.15 -13.36
C ALA A 233 -26.15 -18.02 -12.87
N ILE A 234 -24.85 -18.12 -13.21
CA ILE A 234 -23.80 -17.17 -12.80
C ILE A 234 -24.16 -15.74 -13.22
N ALA A 235 -24.83 -15.56 -14.35
CA ALA A 235 -25.31 -14.26 -14.82
C ALA A 235 -26.21 -13.55 -13.80
N ASN A 236 -27.09 -14.28 -13.10
CA ASN A 236 -28.00 -13.70 -12.11
C ASN A 236 -27.25 -13.24 -10.85
N VAL A 237 -26.26 -14.03 -10.42
CA VAL A 237 -25.40 -13.68 -9.29
C VAL A 237 -24.53 -12.48 -9.64
N LEU A 238 -23.89 -12.49 -10.82
CA LEU A 238 -23.10 -11.37 -11.32
C LEU A 238 -23.91 -10.09 -11.44
N ARG A 239 -25.15 -10.16 -11.96
CA ARG A 239 -26.07 -9.00 -12.05
C ARG A 239 -26.38 -8.42 -10.69
N THR A 240 -26.69 -9.29 -9.72
CA THR A 240 -27.00 -8.87 -8.34
C THR A 240 -25.78 -8.22 -7.69
N GLN A 241 -24.60 -8.82 -7.83
CA GLN A 241 -23.36 -8.30 -7.24
C GLN A 241 -22.92 -6.98 -7.90
N ALA A 242 -23.00 -6.87 -9.23
CA ALA A 242 -22.73 -5.62 -9.94
C ALA A 242 -23.66 -4.49 -9.48
N LYS A 243 -24.96 -4.76 -9.34
CA LYS A 243 -25.94 -3.80 -8.79
C LYS A 243 -25.58 -3.37 -7.37
N GLN A 244 -25.24 -4.32 -6.50
CA GLN A 244 -24.81 -4.02 -5.12
C GLN A 244 -23.55 -3.15 -5.10
N MET A 245 -22.58 -3.43 -5.98
CA MET A 245 -21.35 -2.63 -6.07
C MET A 245 -21.61 -1.21 -6.59
N ARG A 246 -22.56 -1.01 -7.51
CA ARG A 246 -23.00 0.33 -7.93
C ARG A 246 -23.63 1.13 -6.78
N ILE A 247 -24.48 0.48 -5.98
CA ILE A 247 -25.09 1.10 -4.79
C ILE A 247 -24.00 1.50 -3.78
N LYS A 248 -23.06 0.58 -3.45
CA LYS A 248 -21.93 0.88 -2.57
C LYS A 248 -21.06 2.03 -3.07
N ARG A 249 -20.80 2.10 -4.39
CA ARG A 249 -20.04 3.20 -5.00
C ARG A 249 -20.75 4.55 -4.77
N ARG A 250 -22.07 4.59 -4.96
CA ARG A 250 -22.89 5.78 -4.70
C ARG A 250 -22.88 6.16 -3.21
N GLN A 251 -23.08 5.19 -2.32
CA GLN A 251 -23.04 5.42 -0.87
C GLN A 251 -21.70 5.99 -0.40
N ARG A 252 -20.57 5.50 -0.94
CA ARG A 252 -19.24 6.04 -0.62
C ARG A 252 -19.09 7.50 -1.07
N ALA A 253 -19.63 7.85 -2.23
CA ALA A 253 -19.63 9.23 -2.71
C ALA A 253 -20.51 10.12 -1.82
N GLU A 254 -21.69 9.64 -1.43
CA GLU A 254 -22.61 10.34 -0.51
C GLU A 254 -21.97 10.51 0.89
N GLU A 255 -21.32 9.48 1.41
CA GLU A 255 -20.60 9.55 2.70
C GLU A 255 -19.45 10.57 2.65
N GLN A 256 -18.71 10.63 1.55
CA GLN A 256 -17.67 11.65 1.36
C GLN A 256 -18.26 13.06 1.31
N ALA A 257 -19.40 13.22 0.63
CA ALA A 257 -20.11 14.49 0.57
C ALA A 257 -20.63 14.94 1.95
N MET A 258 -21.19 14.02 2.73
CA MET A 258 -21.68 14.31 4.10
C MET A 258 -20.57 14.65 5.09
N LYS A 259 -19.32 14.24 4.83
CA LYS A 259 -18.15 14.63 5.65
C LYS A 259 -17.60 16.02 5.30
N LEU A 260 -18.00 16.62 4.17
CA LEU A 260 -17.52 17.94 3.76
C LEU A 260 -17.93 19.06 4.73
N PRO A 261 -19.19 19.18 5.18
CA PRO A 261 -19.61 20.26 6.08
C PRO A 261 -18.80 20.30 7.39
N VAL A 262 -18.55 19.13 7.98
CA VAL A 262 -17.75 19.01 9.21
C VAL A 262 -16.31 19.48 8.99
N LYS A 263 -15.71 19.16 7.84
CA LYS A 263 -14.34 19.61 7.50
C LYS A 263 -14.26 21.12 7.26
N VAL A 264 -15.32 21.74 6.74
CA VAL A 264 -15.38 23.21 6.53
C VAL A 264 -15.53 23.97 7.86
N LEU A 265 -16.13 23.34 8.88
CA LEU A 265 -16.28 23.94 10.22
C LEU A 265 -14.93 24.21 10.91
N PHE A 266 -13.92 23.37 10.65
CA PHE A 266 -12.61 23.46 11.31
C PHE A 266 -11.85 24.76 10.95
N PRO A 267 -11.60 25.10 9.67
CA PRO A 267 -11.04 26.40 9.31
C PRO A 267 -11.91 27.57 9.78
N LEU A 268 -13.24 27.41 9.74
CA LEU A 268 -14.16 28.47 10.18
C LEU A 268 -13.97 28.79 11.67
N MET A 269 -13.88 27.78 12.52
CA MET A 269 -13.63 27.96 13.95
C MET A 269 -12.23 28.52 14.22
N PHE A 270 -11.18 28.00 13.57
CA PHE A 270 -9.81 28.44 13.84
C PHE A 270 -9.43 29.78 13.20
N CYS A 271 -10.11 30.22 12.13
CA CYS A 271 -9.82 31.50 11.48
C CYS A 271 -10.77 32.62 11.92
N ILE A 272 -12.08 32.35 12.03
CA ILE A 272 -13.06 33.42 12.32
C ILE A 272 -13.08 33.75 13.82
N LEU A 273 -13.07 32.75 14.71
CA LEU A 273 -13.19 32.98 16.14
C LEU A 273 -12.03 33.80 16.72
N PRO A 274 -10.74 33.55 16.40
CA PRO A 274 -9.66 34.40 16.89
C PRO A 274 -9.72 35.82 16.34
N VAL A 275 -10.11 35.99 15.07
CA VAL A 275 -10.29 37.32 14.47
C VAL A 275 -11.41 38.09 15.18
N LEU A 276 -12.52 37.42 15.50
CA LEU A 276 -13.62 38.02 16.25
C LEU A 276 -13.16 38.47 17.65
N PHE A 277 -12.37 37.66 18.36
CA PHE A 277 -11.78 38.05 19.65
C PHE A 277 -10.88 39.28 19.54
N ILE A 278 -10.02 39.34 18.52
CA ILE A 278 -9.13 40.50 18.30
C ILE A 278 -9.95 41.77 18.04
N VAL A 279 -10.98 41.69 17.20
CA VAL A 279 -11.80 42.85 16.83
C VAL A 279 -12.62 43.36 18.02
N ILE A 280 -13.19 42.46 18.83
CA ILE A 280 -14.04 42.84 19.96
C ILE A 280 -13.21 43.25 21.18
N MET A 281 -12.23 42.43 21.58
CA MET A 281 -11.43 42.69 22.79
C MET A 281 -10.29 43.69 22.56
N GLY A 282 -9.79 43.84 21.34
CA GLY A 282 -8.69 44.77 21.01
C GLY A 282 -8.92 46.20 21.54
N PRO A 283 -10.00 46.89 21.14
CA PRO A 283 -10.28 48.25 21.63
C PRO A 283 -10.62 48.28 23.12
N ALA A 284 -11.27 47.25 23.66
CA ALA A 284 -11.59 47.16 25.09
C ALA A 284 -10.32 47.13 25.94
N VAL A 285 -9.32 46.33 25.55
CA VAL A 285 -8.03 46.24 26.24
C VAL A 285 -7.25 47.55 26.11
N ILE A 286 -7.22 48.16 24.93
CA ILE A 286 -6.56 49.46 24.71
C ILE A 286 -7.18 50.54 25.60
N ASN A 287 -8.51 50.61 25.67
CA ASN A 287 -9.22 51.56 26.52
C ASN A 287 -8.94 51.34 28.02
N VAL A 288 -8.85 50.10 28.48
CA VAL A 288 -8.50 49.81 29.88
C VAL A 288 -7.06 50.24 30.18
N MET A 289 -6.12 49.96 29.27
CA MET A 289 -4.72 50.36 29.43
C MET A 289 -4.54 51.88 29.44
N THR A 290 -5.20 52.62 28.54
CA THR A 290 -5.10 54.09 28.50
C THR A 290 -5.71 54.73 29.75
N ASN A 291 -6.84 54.22 30.24
CA ASN A 291 -7.46 54.73 31.47
C ASN A 291 -6.58 54.47 32.71
N LEU A 292 -5.98 53.28 32.82
CA LEU A 292 -5.08 52.93 33.93
C LEU A 292 -3.72 53.63 33.86
N ALA A 293 -3.17 53.84 32.66
CA ALA A 293 -1.91 54.56 32.48
C ALA A 293 -2.04 56.07 32.65
N GLY A 294 -3.23 56.63 32.38
CA GLY A 294 -3.52 58.06 32.61
C GLY A 294 -3.86 58.42 34.06
N THR A 295 -3.96 57.44 34.97
CA THR A 295 -4.21 57.66 36.40
C THR A 295 -2.96 57.69 37.29
N PHE A 296 -1.76 57.66 36.70
CA PHE A 296 -0.48 57.88 37.38
C PHE A 296 0.21 59.15 36.87
#